data_AF-A0A814V3M9-F1
#
_entry.id   AF-A0A814V3M9-F1
#
_cell.length_a   1.000
_cell.length_b   1.000
_cell.length_c   1.000
_cell.angle_alpha   90.00
_cell.angle_beta   90.00
_cell.angle_gamma   90.00
#
_symmetry.space_group_name_H-M   'P 1'
#
loop_
_entity.id
_entity.type
_entity.pdbx_description
1 polymer ?
#
loop_
_entity_poly.entity_id
_entity_poly.type
_entity_poly.pdbx_seq_one_letter_code
_entity_poly.pdbx_strand_id
1 'polypeptide(L)'
;MFPNNLFSILLIFVTFQTNKAFTFPKFLDLNLSWRNCGPSADPIQLNSLSITPDPIRIPGGFNITGSAAVTVQIPTDVHVSVTLERKVGPFFVKVPCVDNFGSCNYGNACQLWAEYCPKFAARFGLPCQCPIPASTYSVSNANVVIDKSVPPELLGEYRATVDISSSQSHLGCVFIDLTVKK
;
A
#
# COMPACT_ATOMS: atom_id res chain seq x y z
N MET A 1 35.03 -10.75 7.11
CA MET A 1 34.77 -10.84 8.57
C MET A 1 33.39 -10.23 8.79
N PHE A 2 32.34 -11.05 8.69
CA PHE A 2 30.93 -10.67 8.87
C PHE A 2 30.43 -11.32 10.17
N PRO A 3 29.72 -10.61 11.05
CA PRO A 3 29.43 -11.11 12.39
C PRO A 3 28.18 -12.03 12.40
N ASN A 4 28.41 -13.33 12.58
CA ASN A 4 27.89 -14.22 13.63
C ASN A 4 26.50 -13.97 14.29
N ASN A 5 25.47 -13.45 13.60
CA ASN A 5 24.12 -13.33 14.19
C ASN A 5 23.03 -14.19 13.55
N LEU A 6 23.29 -14.86 12.43
CA LEU A 6 22.27 -15.71 11.78
C LEU A 6 22.19 -17.10 12.42
N PHE A 7 23.32 -17.63 12.92
CA PHE A 7 23.40 -18.97 13.52
C PHE A 7 22.79 -19.06 14.92
N SER A 8 22.79 -17.97 15.70
CA SER A 8 22.15 -17.96 17.04
C SER A 8 20.62 -17.90 16.98
N ILE A 9 20.03 -17.32 15.93
CA ILE A 9 18.56 -17.24 15.79
C ILE A 9 17.98 -18.61 15.41
N LEU A 10 18.71 -19.40 14.61
CA LEU A 10 18.31 -20.76 14.22
C LEU A 10 18.23 -21.74 15.40
N LEU A 11 19.04 -21.57 16.45
CA LEU A 11 19.02 -22.45 17.62
C LEU A 11 17.81 -22.22 18.55
N ILE A 12 17.23 -21.02 18.57
CA ILE A 12 16.04 -20.72 19.39
C ILE A 12 14.79 -21.41 18.80
N PHE A 13 14.73 -21.63 17.49
CA PHE A 13 13.61 -22.32 16.85
C PHE A 13 13.58 -23.83 17.08
N VAL A 14 14.72 -24.46 17.39
CA VAL A 14 14.82 -25.94 17.50
C VAL A 14 14.43 -26.45 18.88
N THR A 15 14.52 -25.65 19.95
CA THR A 15 14.19 -26.10 21.32
C THR A 15 12.71 -25.96 21.70
N PHE A 16 11.87 -25.34 20.86
CA PHE A 16 10.44 -25.17 21.12
C PHE A 16 9.54 -26.26 20.48
N GLN A 17 10.08 -27.46 20.25
CA GLN A 17 9.30 -28.62 19.84
C GLN A 17 9.22 -29.66 20.96
N THR A 18 8.42 -29.38 22.00
CA THR A 18 7.72 -30.45 22.73
C THR A 18 6.37 -29.95 23.26
N ASN A 19 5.30 -30.43 22.63
CA ASN A 19 3.97 -30.63 23.20
C ASN A 19 3.17 -29.41 23.66
N LYS A 20 2.76 -28.54 22.73
CA LYS A 20 1.37 -28.08 22.62
C LYS A 20 1.06 -27.86 21.14
N ALA A 21 -0.10 -28.32 20.68
CA ALA A 21 -0.62 -27.85 19.41
C ALA A 21 -0.73 -26.32 19.53
N PHE A 22 0.22 -25.60 18.94
CA PHE A 22 0.14 -24.16 18.83
C PHE A 22 -0.89 -23.93 17.74
N THR A 23 -2.16 -24.02 18.12
CA THR A 23 -3.26 -23.59 17.29
C THR A 23 -3.03 -22.11 17.09
N PHE A 24 -2.42 -21.75 15.95
CA PHE A 24 -2.36 -20.36 15.53
C PHE A 24 -3.80 -19.84 15.62
N PRO A 25 -4.08 -18.79 16.43
CA PRO A 25 -5.41 -18.23 16.46
C PRO A 25 -5.78 -17.95 15.02
N LYS A 26 -6.92 -18.49 14.59
CA LYS A 26 -7.50 -18.21 13.27
C LYS A 26 -7.47 -16.70 13.12
N PHE A 27 -6.57 -16.22 12.26
CA PHE A 27 -6.32 -14.81 12.06
C PHE A 27 -7.67 -14.17 11.77
N LEU A 28 -8.09 -13.20 12.58
CA LEU A 28 -9.33 -12.50 12.33
C LEU A 28 -9.10 -11.71 11.05
N ASP A 29 -9.91 -11.96 10.03
CA ASP A 29 -9.79 -11.25 8.75
C ASP A 29 -10.06 -9.78 9.00
N LEU A 30 -9.01 -8.95 8.89
CA LEU A 30 -9.20 -7.52 8.83
C LEU A 30 -9.81 -7.21 7.46
N ASN A 31 -11.04 -6.71 7.50
CA ASN A 31 -11.61 -6.00 6.36
C ASN A 31 -10.72 -4.78 6.08
N LEU A 32 -10.65 -4.40 4.82
CA LEU A 32 -10.05 -3.17 4.36
C LEU A 32 -10.52 -1.99 5.23
N SER A 33 -9.55 -1.29 5.81
CA SER A 33 -9.77 -0.06 6.54
C SER A 33 -8.85 1.01 6.00
N TRP A 34 -9.33 2.25 5.95
CA TRP A 34 -8.53 3.37 5.50
C TRP A 34 -8.93 4.65 6.22
N ARG A 35 -8.03 5.63 6.24
CA ARG A 35 -8.29 6.98 6.76
C ARG A 35 -7.32 7.99 6.16
N ASN A 36 -7.72 9.25 6.11
CA ASN A 36 -6.76 10.34 5.94
C ASN A 36 -5.96 10.46 7.25
N CYS A 37 -4.63 10.43 7.15
CA CYS A 37 -3.71 10.50 8.29
C CYS A 37 -3.09 11.89 8.50
N GLY A 38 -3.27 12.79 7.53
CA GLY A 38 -2.80 14.16 7.58
C GLY A 38 -3.89 15.11 8.10
N PRO A 39 -3.56 16.41 8.24
CA PRO A 39 -4.53 17.45 8.56
C PRO A 39 -5.75 17.45 7.61
N SER A 40 -6.92 17.78 8.13
CA SER A 40 -8.13 17.97 7.30
C SER A 40 -8.02 19.14 6.32
N ALA A 41 -7.06 20.04 6.54
CA ALA A 41 -6.74 21.15 5.64
C ALA A 41 -5.81 20.74 4.49
N ASP A 42 -5.29 19.51 4.48
CA ASP A 42 -4.46 19.04 3.38
C ASP A 42 -5.25 19.08 2.06
N PRO A 43 -4.65 19.55 0.96
CA PRO A 43 -5.34 19.69 -0.31
C PRO A 43 -5.87 18.40 -0.93
N ILE A 44 -5.25 17.26 -0.60
CA ILE A 44 -5.65 15.93 -1.07
C ILE A 44 -6.32 15.19 0.07
N GLN A 45 -7.60 14.87 -0.09
CA GLN A 45 -8.38 14.09 0.86
C GLN A 45 -9.04 12.90 0.16
N LEU A 46 -8.83 11.70 0.69
CA LEU A 46 -9.54 10.51 0.23
C LEU A 46 -10.97 10.53 0.79
N ASN A 47 -11.96 10.40 -0.10
CA ASN A 47 -13.39 10.42 0.23
C ASN A 47 -13.94 9.00 0.37
N SER A 48 -13.49 8.08 -0.50
CA SER A 48 -13.91 6.69 -0.47
C SER A 48 -12.81 5.77 -0.99
N LEU A 49 -12.76 4.56 -0.45
CA LEU A 49 -11.96 3.45 -0.95
C LEU A 49 -12.62 2.14 -0.58
N SER A 50 -12.79 1.26 -1.56
CA SER A 50 -13.24 -0.11 -1.40
C SER A 50 -12.49 -1.03 -2.36
N ILE A 51 -12.27 -2.25 -1.89
CA ILE A 51 -11.63 -3.32 -2.67
C ILE A 51 -12.54 -4.53 -2.61
N THR A 52 -12.70 -5.25 -3.72
CA THR A 52 -13.55 -6.45 -3.78
C THR A 52 -12.89 -7.54 -4.64
N PRO A 53 -12.72 -8.77 -4.13
CA PRO A 53 -13.10 -9.22 -2.80
C PRO A 53 -12.19 -8.67 -1.70
N ASP A 54 -12.73 -8.59 -0.49
CA ASP A 54 -12.02 -8.28 0.75
C ASP A 54 -12.20 -9.46 1.71
N PRO A 55 -11.14 -10.15 2.15
CA PRO A 55 -9.73 -9.92 1.83
C PRO A 55 -9.37 -10.22 0.37
N ILE A 56 -8.31 -9.56 -0.12
CA ILE A 56 -7.78 -9.77 -1.48
C ILE A 56 -7.29 -11.23 -1.60
N ARG A 57 -7.60 -11.89 -2.72
CA ARG A 57 -7.15 -13.26 -3.00
C ARG A 57 -6.21 -13.30 -4.19
N ILE A 58 -5.05 -13.92 -4.01
CA ILE A 58 -3.99 -14.07 -5.02
C ILE A 58 -3.56 -15.54 -5.09
N PRO A 59 -3.56 -16.18 -6.28
CA PRO A 59 -3.86 -15.60 -7.58
C PRO A 59 -5.35 -15.28 -7.76
N GLY A 60 -5.64 -14.26 -8.55
CA GLY A 60 -7.02 -13.81 -8.77
C GLY A 60 -7.11 -12.36 -9.20
N GLY A 61 -8.35 -11.93 -9.47
CA GLY A 61 -8.69 -10.55 -9.76
C GLY A 61 -9.34 -9.87 -8.56
N PHE A 62 -9.07 -8.60 -8.39
CA PHE A 62 -9.79 -7.73 -7.46
C PHE A 62 -10.12 -6.40 -8.14
N ASN A 63 -11.18 -5.76 -7.66
CA ASN A 63 -11.64 -4.47 -8.16
C ASN A 63 -11.44 -3.40 -7.10
N ILE A 64 -10.99 -2.24 -7.51
CA ILE A 64 -10.81 -1.06 -6.67
C ILE A 64 -11.86 -0.02 -7.09
N THR A 65 -12.55 0.54 -6.11
CA THR A 65 -13.40 1.73 -6.28
C THR A 65 -12.99 2.75 -5.25
N GLY A 66 -12.85 4.01 -5.65
CA GLY A 66 -12.48 5.06 -4.72
C GLY A 66 -12.60 6.44 -5.32
N SER A 67 -12.56 7.44 -4.46
CA SER A 67 -12.59 8.85 -4.86
C SER A 67 -11.78 9.71 -3.93
N ALA A 68 -11.12 10.72 -4.48
CA ALA A 68 -10.32 11.68 -3.74
C ALA A 68 -10.64 13.11 -4.21
N ALA A 69 -10.73 14.03 -3.27
CA ALA A 69 -10.81 15.46 -3.52
C ALA A 69 -9.41 16.06 -3.58
N VAL A 70 -9.19 16.89 -4.59
CA VAL A 70 -8.00 17.71 -4.79
C VAL A 70 -8.47 19.16 -4.83
N THR A 71 -8.24 19.92 -3.76
CA THR A 71 -8.82 21.27 -3.59
C THR A 71 -7.96 22.38 -4.19
N VAL A 72 -6.69 22.10 -4.47
CA VAL A 72 -5.76 23.02 -5.14
C VAL A 72 -5.03 22.31 -6.28
N GLN A 73 -4.51 23.06 -7.24
CA GLN A 73 -3.69 22.49 -8.29
C GLN A 73 -2.42 21.88 -7.69
N ILE A 74 -2.20 20.59 -7.93
CA ILE A 74 -0.99 19.90 -7.48
C ILE A 74 0.16 20.23 -8.44
N PRO A 75 1.33 20.66 -7.93
CA PRO A 75 2.44 21.09 -8.76
C PRO A 75 3.15 19.90 -9.41
N THR A 76 4.23 20.16 -10.15
CA THR A 76 5.00 19.13 -10.86
C THR A 76 6.03 18.41 -9.99
N ASP A 77 6.43 19.01 -8.86
CA ASP A 77 7.47 18.56 -7.94
C ASP A 77 6.90 17.71 -6.78
N VAL A 78 6.05 16.74 -7.13
CA VAL A 78 5.38 15.88 -6.15
C VAL A 78 6.31 14.78 -5.65
N HIS A 79 6.45 14.74 -4.33
CA HIS A 79 7.15 13.73 -3.57
C HIS A 79 6.13 12.80 -2.90
N VAL A 80 6.28 11.50 -3.09
CA VAL A 80 5.42 10.48 -2.45
C VAL A 80 6.29 9.56 -1.61
N SER A 81 6.02 9.50 -0.32
CA SER A 81 6.64 8.55 0.60
C SER A 81 5.64 7.44 0.92
N VAL A 82 6.04 6.20 0.62
CA VAL A 82 5.27 5.00 0.96
C VAL A 82 5.99 4.31 2.11
N THR A 83 5.25 4.03 3.18
CA THR A 83 5.68 3.11 4.23
C THR A 83 4.76 1.91 4.19
N LEU A 84 5.29 0.77 3.73
CA LEU A 84 4.60 -0.50 3.69
C LEU A 84 5.11 -1.38 4.84
N GLU A 85 4.20 -1.87 5.67
CA GLU A 85 4.50 -2.75 6.79
C GLU A 85 3.69 -4.04 6.66
N ARG A 86 4.30 -5.15 7.06
CA ARG A 86 3.69 -6.48 7.07
C ARG A 86 3.64 -6.99 8.49
N LYS A 87 2.54 -7.64 8.86
CA LYS A 87 2.44 -8.30 10.17
C LYS A 87 3.26 -9.60 10.19
N VAL A 88 4.14 -9.72 11.18
CA VAL A 88 4.97 -10.90 11.47
C VAL A 88 4.84 -11.21 12.95
N GLY A 89 4.04 -12.24 13.28
CA GLY A 89 3.68 -12.53 14.66
C GLY A 89 2.88 -11.37 15.29
N PRO A 90 3.31 -10.80 16.44
CA PRO A 90 2.63 -9.69 17.08
C PRO A 90 3.07 -8.30 16.57
N PHE A 91 4.08 -8.23 15.69
CA PHE A 91 4.69 -6.96 15.25
C PHE A 91 4.38 -6.65 13.78
N PHE A 92 4.33 -5.36 13.45
CA PHE A 92 4.38 -4.90 12.06
C PHE A 92 5.83 -4.56 11.72
N VAL A 93 6.32 -5.14 10.63
CA VAL A 93 7.70 -5.00 10.18
C VAL A 93 7.70 -4.26 8.85
N LYS A 94 8.51 -3.20 8.76
CA LYS A 94 8.68 -2.40 7.55
C LYS A 94 9.24 -3.26 6.42
N VAL A 95 8.53 -3.28 5.29
CA VAL A 95 8.99 -3.91 4.04
C VAL A 95 9.96 -2.95 3.36
N PRO A 96 11.22 -3.35 3.10
CA PRO A 96 12.19 -2.48 2.46
C PRO A 96 11.79 -2.14 1.02
N CYS A 97 12.28 -1.02 0.49
CA CYS A 97 12.12 -0.70 -0.92
C CYS A 97 13.05 -1.57 -1.77
N VAL A 98 12.49 -2.39 -2.65
CA VAL A 98 13.21 -3.20 -3.64
C VAL A 98 12.47 -3.08 -4.96
N ASP A 99 13.16 -2.69 -6.03
CA ASP A 99 12.58 -2.56 -7.39
C ASP A 99 11.29 -1.73 -7.44
N ASN A 100 11.24 -0.60 -6.72
CA ASN A 100 10.06 0.27 -6.58
C ASN A 100 8.84 -0.40 -5.92
N PHE A 101 9.08 -1.41 -5.09
CA PHE A 101 8.05 -2.05 -4.27
C PHE A 101 8.46 -2.03 -2.79
N GLY A 102 7.50 -1.76 -1.90
CA GLY A 102 7.72 -1.68 -0.45
C GLY A 102 7.73 -0.24 0.06
N SER A 103 8.55 0.02 1.07
CA SER A 103 8.63 1.35 1.68
C SER A 103 9.57 2.28 0.92
N CYS A 104 9.09 2.82 -0.20
CA CYS A 104 9.86 3.62 -1.14
C CYS A 104 9.54 5.12 -1.05
N ASN A 105 10.52 5.96 -1.40
CA ASN A 105 10.34 7.40 -1.58
C ASN A 105 10.48 7.75 -3.07
N TYR A 106 9.46 8.40 -3.63
CA TYR A 106 9.40 8.78 -5.03
C TYR A 106 9.45 10.31 -5.14
N GLY A 107 10.62 10.86 -5.46
CA GLY A 107 10.80 12.31 -5.60
C GLY A 107 10.20 12.91 -6.87
N ASN A 108 9.91 12.08 -7.88
CA ASN A 108 9.34 12.49 -9.17
C ASN A 108 8.03 11.74 -9.43
N ALA A 109 7.11 11.77 -8.48
CA ALA A 109 5.87 10.99 -8.57
C ALA A 109 5.03 11.38 -9.81
N CYS A 110 5.09 12.65 -10.23
CA CYS A 110 4.47 13.12 -11.47
C CYS A 110 5.01 12.42 -12.73
N GLN A 111 6.32 12.14 -12.79
CA GLN A 111 6.93 11.45 -13.94
C GLN A 111 6.51 9.98 -13.98
N LEU A 112 6.53 9.30 -12.83
CA LEU A 112 6.04 7.92 -12.72
C LEU A 112 4.56 7.85 -13.09
N TRP A 113 3.74 8.77 -12.58
CA TRP A 113 2.34 8.83 -12.93
C TRP A 113 2.13 9.00 -14.43
N ALA A 114 2.89 9.87 -15.11
CA ALA A 114 2.78 10.04 -16.55
C ALA A 114 3.09 8.76 -17.35
N GLU A 115 3.95 7.88 -16.84
CA GLU A 115 4.27 6.59 -17.47
C GLU A 115 3.16 5.54 -17.27
N TYR A 116 2.63 5.43 -16.04
CA TYR A 116 1.63 4.41 -15.71
C TYR A 116 0.19 4.83 -16.04
N CYS A 117 -0.11 6.12 -15.99
CA CYS A 117 -1.46 6.67 -16.14
C CYS A 117 -2.13 6.33 -17.47
N PRO A 118 -1.48 6.38 -18.66
CA PRO A 118 -2.13 6.03 -19.92
C PRO A 118 -2.76 4.62 -19.94
N LYS A 119 -2.20 3.69 -19.15
CA LYS A 119 -2.74 2.32 -19.00
C LYS A 119 -4.04 2.28 -18.18
N PHE A 120 -4.29 3.29 -17.35
CA PHE A 120 -5.45 3.37 -16.43
C PHE A 120 -6.45 4.49 -16.79
N ALA A 121 -6.00 5.63 -17.31
CA ALA A 121 -6.80 6.84 -17.47
C ALA A 121 -7.80 6.81 -18.61
N ALA A 122 -7.55 6.03 -19.68
CA ALA A 122 -8.49 5.90 -20.78
C ALA A 122 -9.90 5.49 -20.31
N ARG A 123 -9.98 4.80 -19.16
CA ARG A 123 -11.24 4.34 -18.56
C ARG A 123 -11.83 5.29 -17.51
N PHE A 124 -11.01 6.13 -16.88
CA PHE A 124 -11.41 6.89 -15.68
C PHE A 124 -11.26 8.41 -15.81
N GLY A 125 -10.80 8.92 -16.95
CA GLY A 125 -10.70 10.36 -17.19
C GLY A 125 -9.71 11.08 -16.27
N LEU A 126 -8.69 10.37 -15.79
CA LEU A 126 -7.67 10.93 -14.89
C LEU A 126 -6.65 11.77 -15.65
N PRO A 127 -6.19 12.91 -15.11
CA PRO A 127 -5.14 13.70 -15.71
C PRO A 127 -3.81 12.96 -15.59
N CYS A 128 -3.19 12.61 -16.72
CA CYS A 128 -1.90 11.90 -16.75
C CYS A 128 -0.68 12.81 -16.74
N GLN A 129 -0.89 14.12 -16.77
CA GLN A 129 0.19 15.10 -16.81
C GLN A 129 0.03 16.04 -15.63
N CYS A 130 1.16 16.36 -15.00
CA CYS A 130 1.21 17.45 -14.05
C CYS A 130 1.35 18.79 -14.79
N PRO A 131 0.84 19.90 -14.23
CA PRO A 131 0.16 19.98 -12.93
C PRO A 131 -1.24 19.34 -12.94
N ILE A 132 -1.63 18.71 -11.84
CA ILE A 132 -2.96 18.08 -11.70
C ILE A 132 -3.96 19.15 -11.24
N PRO A 133 -5.04 19.42 -12.00
CA PRO A 133 -6.02 20.44 -11.63
C PRO A 133 -6.75 20.12 -10.32
N ALA A 134 -7.32 21.15 -9.69
CA ALA A 134 -8.25 20.95 -8.59
C ALA A 134 -9.54 20.27 -9.11
N SER A 135 -9.89 19.12 -8.55
CA SER A 135 -11.10 18.37 -8.90
C SER A 135 -11.38 17.25 -7.90
N THR A 136 -12.52 16.58 -8.05
CA THR A 136 -12.78 15.30 -7.40
C THR A 136 -12.55 14.19 -8.42
N TYR A 137 -11.49 13.41 -8.22
CA TYR A 137 -11.15 12.27 -9.06
C TYR A 137 -11.78 11.01 -8.51
N SER A 138 -12.38 10.21 -9.37
CA SER A 138 -13.03 8.96 -8.98
C SER A 138 -12.68 7.83 -9.94
N VAL A 139 -12.48 6.66 -9.37
CA VAL A 139 -12.20 5.42 -10.09
C VAL A 139 -13.24 4.40 -9.66
N SER A 140 -13.93 3.81 -10.62
CA SER A 140 -15.01 2.85 -10.36
C SER A 140 -14.71 1.51 -11.00
N ASN A 141 -14.62 0.46 -10.19
CA ASN A 141 -14.43 -0.91 -10.66
C ASN A 141 -13.17 -1.08 -11.53
N ALA A 142 -12.05 -0.50 -11.07
CA ALA A 142 -10.73 -0.73 -11.65
C ALA A 142 -10.27 -2.14 -11.34
N ASN A 143 -10.17 -2.96 -12.38
CA ASN A 143 -9.82 -4.36 -12.26
C ASN A 143 -8.30 -4.55 -12.28
N VAL A 144 -7.79 -5.29 -11.30
CA VAL A 144 -6.38 -5.70 -11.21
C VAL A 144 -6.36 -7.22 -11.13
N VAL A 145 -5.57 -7.86 -11.99
CA VAL A 145 -5.42 -9.32 -12.03
C VAL A 145 -3.98 -9.69 -11.71
N ILE A 146 -3.81 -10.63 -10.78
CA ILE A 146 -2.52 -11.23 -10.44
C ILE A 146 -2.60 -12.72 -10.75
N ASP A 147 -2.10 -13.09 -11.93
CA ASP A 147 -2.22 -14.46 -12.48
C ASP A 147 -1.24 -15.46 -11.83
N LYS A 148 -0.15 -14.95 -11.26
CA LYS A 148 0.89 -15.80 -10.66
C LYS A 148 0.65 -15.94 -9.17
N SER A 149 0.82 -17.17 -8.67
CA SER A 149 0.89 -17.39 -7.22
C SER A 149 2.05 -16.58 -6.64
N VAL A 150 1.78 -15.91 -5.53
CA VAL A 150 2.80 -15.19 -4.77
C VAL A 150 3.43 -16.12 -3.73
N PRO A 151 4.70 -15.92 -3.36
CA PRO A 151 5.30 -16.61 -2.23
C PRO A 151 4.45 -16.46 -0.95
N PRO A 152 4.34 -17.49 -0.08
CA PRO A 152 3.57 -17.41 1.16
C PRO A 152 3.97 -16.24 2.06
N GLU A 153 5.23 -15.79 1.95
CA GLU A 153 5.80 -14.62 2.62
C GLU A 153 5.23 -13.29 2.13
N LEU A 154 4.37 -13.29 1.10
CA LEU A 154 3.61 -12.13 0.65
C LEU A 154 2.12 -12.18 1.06
N LEU A 155 1.66 -13.26 1.69
CA LEU A 155 0.29 -13.38 2.23
C LEU A 155 0.24 -12.91 3.69
N GLY A 156 -0.80 -12.18 4.09
CA GLY A 156 -0.96 -11.70 5.46
C GLY A 156 -1.63 -10.32 5.57
N GLU A 157 -1.56 -9.75 6.76
CA GLU A 157 -2.01 -8.37 7.07
C GLU A 157 -0.92 -7.35 6.70
N TYR A 158 -1.33 -6.25 6.09
CA TYR A 158 -0.47 -5.16 5.66
C TYR A 158 -1.02 -3.82 6.11
N ARG A 159 -0.11 -2.90 6.44
CA ARG A 159 -0.39 -1.49 6.61
C ARG A 159 0.41 -0.68 5.63
N ALA A 160 -0.23 0.27 4.98
CA ALA A 160 0.41 1.21 4.08
C ALA A 160 0.08 2.63 4.52
N THR A 161 1.12 3.45 4.69
CA THR A 161 0.98 4.90 4.82
C THR A 161 1.56 5.53 3.57
N VAL A 162 0.76 6.35 2.89
CA VAL A 162 1.16 7.11 1.71
C VAL A 162 1.10 8.58 2.07
N ASP A 163 2.26 9.22 2.13
CA ASP A 163 2.43 10.64 2.43
C ASP A 163 2.82 11.37 1.14
N ILE A 164 2.11 12.46 0.83
CA ILE A 164 2.24 13.20 -0.42
C ILE A 164 2.61 14.63 -0.06
N SER A 165 3.70 15.11 -0.65
CA SER A 165 4.21 16.47 -0.43
C SER A 165 4.77 17.07 -1.72
N SER A 166 5.05 18.36 -1.68
CA SER A 166 5.82 19.09 -2.68
C SER A 166 6.99 19.80 -2.00
N SER A 167 7.82 20.53 -2.75
CA SER A 167 8.87 21.37 -2.12
C SER A 167 8.30 22.48 -1.23
N GLN A 168 7.04 22.87 -1.43
CA GLN A 168 6.43 24.02 -0.77
C GLN A 168 5.54 23.62 0.41
N SER A 169 4.90 22.46 0.36
CA SER A 169 3.91 22.06 1.36
C SER A 169 3.63 20.56 1.37
N HIS A 170 3.09 20.10 2.50
CA HIS A 170 2.41 18.81 2.60
C HIS A 170 1.07 18.87 1.85
N LEU A 171 0.77 17.83 1.08
CA LEU A 171 -0.38 17.78 0.16
C LEU A 171 -1.45 16.81 0.63
N GLY A 172 -1.11 15.75 1.35
CA GLY A 172 -2.07 14.80 1.90
C GLY A 172 -1.43 13.52 2.40
N CYS A 173 -2.14 12.78 3.24
CA CYS A 173 -1.68 11.51 3.79
C CYS A 173 -2.84 10.52 3.88
N VAL A 174 -2.62 9.30 3.40
CA VAL A 174 -3.58 8.19 3.48
C VAL A 174 -2.96 6.99 4.19
N PHE A 175 -3.68 6.45 5.17
CA PHE A 175 -3.35 5.18 5.83
C PHE A 175 -4.35 4.11 5.39
N ILE A 176 -3.85 2.91 5.09
CA ILE A 176 -4.60 1.75 4.62
C ILE A 176 -4.17 0.53 5.43
N ASP A 177 -5.13 -0.26 5.89
CA ASP A 177 -4.94 -1.58 6.50
C ASP A 177 -5.72 -2.61 5.67
N LEU A 178 -5.07 -3.70 5.25
CA LEU A 178 -5.68 -4.70 4.38
C LEU A 178 -5.10 -6.09 4.61
N THR A 179 -5.85 -7.10 4.18
CA THR A 179 -5.44 -8.51 4.26
C THR A 179 -5.32 -9.12 2.86
N VAL A 180 -4.21 -9.82 2.60
CA VAL A 180 -3.96 -10.59 1.38
C VAL A 180 -3.93 -12.07 1.71
N LYS A 181 -4.67 -12.86 0.93
CA LYS A 181 -4.81 -14.32 1.09
C LYS A 181 -4.56 -15.06 -0.21
N LYS A 182 -4.43 -16.37 -0.07
CA LYS A 182 -4.44 -17.31 -1.19
C LYS A 182 -5.85 -17.52 -1.74
#